data_AF-A0A256GQV6-F1
#
_entry.id   AF-A0A256GQV6-F1
#
_cell.length_a   1.000
_cell.length_b   1.000
_cell.length_c   1.000
_cell.angle_alpha   90.00
_cell.angle_beta   90.00
_cell.angle_gamma   90.00
#
_symmetry.space_group_name_H-M   'P 1'
#
loop_
_entity.id
_entity.type
_entity.pdbx_description
1 polymer ?
#
loop_
_entity_poly.entity_id
_entity_poly.type
_entity_poly.pdbx_seq_one_letter_code
_entity_poly.pdbx_strand_id
1 'polypeptide(L)'
;MGISKASLLSLAAAGIVLAGCQSSRFGNLDTVSPPPPPPPVNAAPAGSVQKGNLNSPNASQFPTAPTTDPNAQPGTQVASLPPASAPDLTPGSVAGVWNASLGGQSCKIATPQTKYGQGYRAGPLRCPGELGNLASWAVNGKQLVLYDANGGTVASLYSSGQSRFDGQTSGGQAVSLSR
;
A
#
# COMPACT_ATOMS: atom_id res chain seq x y z
N MET A 1 -18.17 -49.22 -45.07
CA MET A 1 -19.26 -48.23 -45.00
C MET A 1 -19.60 -48.02 -43.54
N GLY A 2 -19.37 -46.83 -42.99
CA GLY A 2 -19.62 -46.56 -41.57
C GLY A 2 -19.20 -45.14 -41.20
N ILE A 3 -19.66 -44.16 -41.97
CA ILE A 3 -19.45 -42.74 -41.69
C ILE A 3 -20.29 -42.42 -40.44
N SER A 4 -19.60 -42.08 -39.35
CA SER A 4 -20.17 -41.75 -38.06
C SER A 4 -21.17 -40.59 -38.18
N LYS A 5 -22.44 -40.86 -37.87
CA LYS A 5 -23.56 -39.90 -37.85
C LYS A 5 -23.36 -38.71 -36.91
N ALA A 6 -22.34 -38.72 -36.06
CA ALA A 6 -21.99 -37.64 -35.15
C ALA A 6 -21.25 -36.46 -35.82
N SER A 7 -20.68 -36.65 -37.02
CA SER A 7 -19.92 -35.58 -37.70
C SER A 7 -20.76 -34.68 -38.61
N LEU A 8 -22.07 -34.92 -38.74
CA LEU A 8 -22.97 -34.17 -39.63
C LEU A 8 -23.80 -33.08 -38.93
N LEU A 9 -23.68 -32.92 -37.62
CA LEU A 9 -24.38 -31.85 -36.86
C LEU A 9 -23.51 -30.61 -36.59
N SER A 10 -22.29 -30.57 -37.13
CA SER A 10 -21.34 -29.46 -36.98
C SER A 10 -21.49 -28.33 -38.02
N LEU A 11 -22.59 -28.24 -38.78
CA LEU A 11 -22.68 -27.29 -39.89
C LEU A 11 -24.00 -26.52 -40.09
N ALA A 12 -24.96 -26.57 -39.16
CA ALA A 12 -26.25 -25.89 -39.35
C ALA A 12 -26.77 -25.21 -38.08
N ALA A 13 -26.17 -24.08 -37.71
CA ALA A 13 -26.85 -22.95 -37.03
C ALA A 13 -25.87 -21.79 -36.81
N ALA A 14 -25.15 -21.40 -37.86
CA ALA A 14 -24.54 -20.08 -37.94
C ALA A 14 -25.62 -19.08 -38.35
N GLY A 15 -25.89 -18.07 -37.51
CA GLY A 15 -26.62 -16.87 -37.91
C GLY A 15 -27.90 -16.61 -37.12
N ILE A 16 -27.78 -15.96 -35.96
CA ILE A 16 -28.80 -15.03 -35.46
C ILE A 16 -28.11 -13.74 -34.99
N VAL A 17 -27.99 -12.85 -35.98
CA VAL A 17 -28.13 -11.40 -35.97
C VAL A 17 -27.95 -10.66 -34.63
N LEU A 18 -26.95 -9.78 -34.61
CA LEU A 18 -26.76 -8.74 -33.62
C LEU A 18 -27.97 -7.80 -33.58
N ALA A 19 -28.80 -7.89 -32.55
CA ALA A 19 -29.75 -6.84 -32.19
C ALA A 19 -29.07 -5.89 -31.20
N GLY A 20 -28.81 -4.67 -31.66
CA GLY A 20 -28.16 -3.62 -30.89
C GLY A 20 -29.10 -2.96 -29.88
N CYS A 21 -28.57 -2.70 -28.68
CA CYS A 21 -28.96 -1.55 -27.88
C CYS A 21 -27.90 -0.47 -28.07
N GLN A 22 -28.01 0.26 -29.18
CA GLN A 22 -27.31 1.54 -29.36
C GLN A 22 -27.93 2.51 -28.35
N SER A 23 -27.29 2.68 -27.19
CA SER A 23 -27.63 3.73 -26.23
C SER A 23 -27.22 5.08 -26.82
N SER A 24 -28.11 5.68 -27.61
CA SER A 24 -28.00 7.06 -28.08
C SER A 24 -28.17 8.03 -26.91
N ARG A 25 -27.07 8.33 -26.21
CA ARG A 25 -27.00 9.29 -25.10
C ARG A 25 -25.84 10.28 -25.21
N PHE A 26 -25.32 10.54 -26.40
CA PHE A 26 -24.41 11.68 -26.61
C PHE A 26 -24.75 12.36 -27.93
N GLY A 27 -25.87 13.10 -27.90
CA GLY A 27 -26.06 14.20 -28.82
C GLY A 27 -25.17 15.36 -28.38
N ASN A 28 -24.49 15.96 -29.35
CA ASN A 28 -24.02 17.35 -29.32
C ASN A 28 -22.96 17.71 -28.26
N LEU A 29 -21.68 17.59 -28.63
CA LEU A 29 -20.60 18.45 -28.12
C LEU A 29 -19.56 18.69 -29.23
N ASP A 30 -20.03 18.93 -30.45
CA ASP A 30 -19.22 19.46 -31.54
C ASP A 30 -19.31 20.99 -31.50
N THR A 31 -18.81 21.61 -30.42
CA THR A 31 -18.53 23.06 -30.26
C THR A 31 -18.13 23.40 -28.81
N VAL A 32 -17.06 22.80 -28.29
CA VAL A 32 -16.31 23.44 -27.20
C VAL A 32 -14.84 23.45 -27.60
N SER A 33 -14.38 24.59 -28.12
CA SER A 33 -12.96 24.86 -28.23
C SER A 33 -12.30 24.59 -26.87
N PRO A 34 -11.15 23.90 -26.82
CA PRO A 34 -10.41 23.74 -25.59
C PRO A 34 -10.11 25.14 -25.00
N PRO A 35 -10.34 25.39 -23.70
CA PRO A 35 -9.87 26.61 -23.08
C PRO A 35 -8.34 26.71 -23.24
N PRO A 36 -7.79 27.92 -23.46
CA PRO A 36 -6.36 28.11 -23.58
C PRO A 36 -5.64 27.61 -22.31
N PRO A 37 -4.42 27.07 -22.42
CA PRO A 37 -3.65 26.65 -21.27
C PRO A 37 -3.44 27.83 -20.31
N PRO A 38 -3.46 27.59 -18.98
CA PRO A 38 -3.21 28.65 -18.01
C PRO A 38 -1.80 29.23 -18.22
N PRO A 39 -1.62 30.54 -18.01
CA PRO A 39 -0.31 31.16 -18.11
C PRO A 39 0.65 30.52 -17.09
N PRO A 40 1.94 30.37 -17.43
CA PRO A 40 2.93 29.84 -16.52
C PRO A 40 2.97 30.70 -15.25
N VAL A 41 2.81 30.05 -14.10
CA VAL A 41 2.93 30.69 -12.80
C VAL A 41 4.40 30.98 -12.52
N ASN A 42 4.71 32.25 -12.26
CA ASN A 42 6.06 32.65 -11.84
C ASN A 42 6.37 32.00 -10.49
N ALA A 43 7.54 31.37 -10.37
CA ALA A 43 8.00 30.82 -9.11
C ALA A 43 8.02 31.92 -8.04
N ALA A 44 7.40 31.65 -6.88
CA ALA A 44 7.49 32.54 -5.73
C ALA A 44 8.96 32.68 -5.31
N PRO A 45 9.44 33.90 -4.96
CA PRO A 45 10.82 34.09 -4.52
C PRO A 45 11.12 33.21 -3.31
N ALA A 46 12.03 32.26 -3.47
CA ALA A 46 12.56 31.53 -2.32
C ALA A 46 13.40 32.50 -1.50
N GLY A 47 12.93 32.82 -0.29
CA GLY A 47 13.68 33.64 0.66
C GLY A 47 15.05 33.03 0.96
N SER A 48 16.06 33.86 1.14
CA SER A 48 17.40 33.44 1.51
C SER A 48 17.39 32.72 2.86
N VAL A 49 17.91 31.49 2.89
CA VAL A 49 18.09 30.72 4.12
C VAL A 49 19.27 31.34 4.89
N GLN A 50 18.97 32.06 5.97
CA GLN A 50 19.97 32.54 6.91
C GLN A 50 20.58 31.34 7.64
N LYS A 51 21.86 31.03 7.39
CA LYS A 51 22.62 30.11 8.23
C LYS A 51 23.02 30.84 9.51
N GLY A 52 22.24 30.68 10.57
CA GLY A 52 22.67 31.01 11.92
C GLY A 52 23.60 29.92 12.43
N ASN A 53 24.85 30.25 12.77
CA ASN A 53 25.69 29.38 13.57
C ASN A 53 25.07 29.30 14.96
N LEU A 54 24.30 28.23 15.21
CA LEU A 54 23.83 27.91 16.55
C LEU A 54 25.05 27.51 17.38
N ASN A 55 25.29 28.28 18.43
CA ASN A 55 26.28 28.00 19.45
C ASN A 55 26.01 26.60 20.04
N SER A 56 27.05 25.80 20.25
CA SER A 56 26.92 24.46 20.82
C SER A 56 26.15 24.51 22.14
N PRO A 57 25.14 23.64 22.34
CA PRO A 57 24.33 23.65 23.55
C PRO A 57 25.20 23.32 24.76
N ASN A 58 25.28 24.26 25.71
CA ASN A 58 25.84 24.00 27.03
C ASN A 58 24.92 23.00 27.76
N ALA A 59 25.45 21.84 28.11
CA ALA A 59 24.71 20.73 28.71
C ALA A 59 24.21 21.00 30.16
N SER A 60 24.54 22.15 30.74
CA SER A 60 24.35 22.43 32.17
C SER A 60 23.05 23.15 32.53
N GLN A 61 22.10 23.33 31.59
CA GLN A 61 20.86 24.09 31.82
C GLN A 61 19.56 23.29 31.62
N PHE A 62 19.63 21.98 31.38
CA PHE A 62 18.44 21.15 31.23
C PHE A 62 18.10 20.46 32.57
N PRO A 63 16.83 20.52 33.02
CA PRO A 63 16.35 19.67 34.11
C PRO A 63 16.54 18.19 33.77
N THR A 64 16.80 17.35 34.78
CA THR A 64 17.05 15.91 34.60
C THR A 64 15.90 15.25 33.83
N ALA A 65 16.21 14.67 32.67
CA ALA A 65 15.22 13.92 31.89
C ALA A 65 14.75 12.68 32.67
N PRO A 66 13.46 12.32 32.61
CA PRO A 66 12.97 11.07 33.17
C PRO A 66 13.74 9.89 32.56
N THR A 67 14.25 9.00 33.42
CA THR A 67 15.04 7.84 32.99
C THR A 67 14.17 6.87 32.20
N THR A 68 14.33 6.86 30.88
CA THR A 68 13.92 5.74 30.01
C THR A 68 15.15 4.98 29.56
N ASP A 69 15.19 3.70 29.94
CA ASP A 69 15.96 2.56 29.43
C ASP A 69 17.36 2.81 28.81
N PRO A 70 18.46 2.26 29.40
CA PRO A 70 19.83 2.43 28.92
C PRO A 70 20.18 1.91 27.52
N ASN A 71 19.23 1.35 26.76
CA ASN A 71 19.50 0.71 25.46
C ASN A 71 19.06 1.53 24.22
N ALA A 72 18.66 2.79 24.37
CA ALA A 72 18.26 3.62 23.25
C ALA A 72 19.47 4.33 22.58
N GLN A 73 19.87 3.85 21.41
CA GLN A 73 20.95 4.43 20.60
C GLN A 73 20.50 5.75 19.92
N PRO A 74 21.33 6.81 19.87
CA PRO A 74 20.93 8.10 19.29
C PRO A 74 21.01 8.04 17.76
N GLY A 75 19.87 8.16 17.08
CA GLY A 75 19.81 8.28 15.61
C GLY A 75 18.59 7.64 14.93
N THR A 76 17.72 6.95 15.67
CA THR A 76 16.53 6.32 15.07
C THR A 76 15.52 7.38 14.65
N GLN A 77 15.31 7.49 13.33
CA GLN A 77 14.22 8.26 12.72
C GLN A 77 12.91 7.94 13.46
N VAL A 78 12.32 8.96 14.09
CA VAL A 78 11.06 8.88 14.86
C VAL A 78 9.82 8.56 14.02
N ALA A 79 10.01 8.18 12.75
CA ALA A 79 8.94 7.78 11.83
C ALA A 79 8.47 6.33 12.01
N SER A 80 9.12 5.53 12.88
CA SER A 80 8.84 4.11 13.08
C SER A 80 8.34 3.73 14.48
N LEU A 81 8.17 4.69 15.39
CA LEU A 81 7.67 4.44 16.74
C LEU A 81 6.19 4.85 16.80
N PRO A 82 5.25 3.91 17.03
CA PRO A 82 3.85 4.28 17.21
C PRO A 82 3.74 5.19 18.45
N PRO A 83 2.90 6.26 18.41
CA PRO A 83 2.69 7.12 19.56
C PRO A 83 2.39 6.30 20.81
N ALA A 84 2.92 6.68 21.97
CA ALA A 84 2.71 5.95 23.23
C ALA A 84 1.22 5.74 23.57
N SER A 85 0.35 6.64 23.07
CA SER A 85 -1.11 6.61 23.23
C SER A 85 -1.88 5.98 22.05
N ALA A 86 -1.19 5.41 21.05
CA ALA A 86 -1.86 4.74 19.94
C ALA A 86 -2.53 3.45 20.43
N PRO A 87 -3.84 3.25 20.16
CA PRO A 87 -4.54 2.00 20.46
C PRO A 87 -3.82 0.80 19.86
N ASP A 88 -3.95 -0.36 20.50
CA ASP A 88 -3.48 -1.61 19.91
C ASP A 88 -4.12 -1.83 18.55
N LEU A 89 -3.34 -2.41 17.63
CA LEU A 89 -3.86 -2.75 16.32
C LEU A 89 -4.90 -3.86 16.49
N THR A 90 -6.03 -3.72 15.81
CA THR A 90 -7.03 -4.78 15.76
C THR A 90 -7.01 -5.41 14.38
N PRO A 91 -7.38 -6.69 14.26
CA PRO A 91 -7.58 -7.30 12.95
C PRO A 91 -8.57 -6.50 12.08
N GLY A 92 -9.56 -5.85 12.69
CA GLY A 92 -10.51 -5.00 11.98
C GLY A 92 -9.89 -3.73 11.38
N SER A 93 -8.89 -3.12 12.03
CA SER A 93 -8.21 -1.94 11.49
C SER A 93 -7.27 -2.26 10.32
N VAL A 94 -6.74 -3.49 10.29
CA VAL A 94 -5.86 -3.95 9.21
C VAL A 94 -6.67 -4.53 8.05
N ALA A 95 -7.84 -5.09 8.29
CA ALA A 95 -8.60 -5.75 7.25
C ALA A 95 -9.01 -4.80 6.11
N GLY A 96 -8.79 -5.23 4.88
CA GLY A 96 -9.15 -4.47 3.69
C GLY A 96 -8.21 -4.72 2.50
N VAL A 97 -8.32 -3.84 1.50
CA VAL A 97 -7.41 -3.82 0.35
C VAL A 97 -6.49 -2.62 0.50
N TRP A 98 -5.19 -2.87 0.45
CA TRP A 98 -4.13 -1.89 0.62
C TRP A 98 -3.36 -1.68 -0.67
N ASN A 99 -2.89 -0.46 -0.88
CA ASN A 99 -1.88 -0.13 -1.86
C ASN A 99 -0.50 -0.21 -1.17
N ALA A 100 0.29 -1.20 -1.55
CA ALA A 100 1.61 -1.47 -0.99
C ALA A 100 2.69 -0.93 -1.92
N SER A 101 3.64 -0.17 -1.38
CA SER A 101 4.85 0.27 -2.08
C SER A 101 6.07 -0.45 -1.53
N LEU A 102 6.85 -1.07 -2.41
CA LEU A 102 8.10 -1.76 -2.12
C LEU A 102 9.19 -1.22 -3.05
N GLY A 103 10.19 -0.53 -2.50
CA GLY A 103 11.31 0.00 -3.29
C GLY A 103 10.90 0.89 -4.48
N GLY A 104 9.81 1.65 -4.34
CA GLY A 104 9.26 2.53 -5.38
C GLY A 104 8.30 1.84 -6.36
N GLN A 105 8.16 0.52 -6.32
CA GLN A 105 7.13 -0.20 -7.07
C GLN A 105 5.86 -0.34 -6.24
N SER A 106 4.68 -0.27 -6.88
CA SER A 106 3.38 -0.34 -6.19
C SER A 106 2.59 -1.58 -6.59
N CYS A 107 1.93 -2.20 -5.63
CA CYS A 107 1.02 -3.34 -5.84
C CYS A 107 -0.17 -3.27 -4.87
N LYS A 108 -1.12 -4.22 -4.96
CA LYS A 108 -2.24 -4.28 -4.02
C LYS A 108 -2.13 -5.51 -3.12
N ILE A 109 -2.55 -5.40 -1.87
CA ILE A 109 -2.61 -6.53 -0.94
C ILE A 109 -4.01 -6.58 -0.33
N ALA A 110 -4.68 -7.72 -0.47
CA ALA A 110 -5.92 -8.01 0.23
C ALA A 110 -5.62 -8.68 1.58
N THR A 111 -6.22 -8.19 2.65
CA THR A 111 -6.06 -8.67 4.02
C THR A 111 -7.41 -9.05 4.62
N PRO A 112 -8.10 -10.08 4.11
CA PRO A 112 -9.35 -10.54 4.72
C PRO A 112 -9.11 -11.09 6.13
N GLN A 113 -10.16 -11.12 6.97
CA GLN A 113 -10.12 -11.71 8.31
C GLN A 113 -10.40 -13.22 8.33
N THR A 114 -10.15 -13.91 7.21
CA THR A 114 -10.27 -15.36 7.12
C THR A 114 -9.05 -16.01 7.77
N LYS A 115 -9.25 -16.83 8.80
CA LYS A 115 -8.15 -17.51 9.52
C LYS A 115 -7.29 -18.37 8.58
N TYR A 116 -5.96 -18.30 8.74
CA TYR A 116 -4.99 -19.12 8.01
C TYR A 116 -3.60 -19.04 8.66
N GLY A 117 -2.93 -20.18 8.79
CA GLY A 117 -1.61 -20.27 9.41
C GLY A 117 -1.58 -19.65 10.80
N GLN A 118 -0.65 -18.72 11.03
CA GLN A 118 -0.43 -18.03 12.31
C GLN A 118 -1.41 -16.85 12.54
N GLY A 119 -2.28 -16.53 11.57
CA GLY A 119 -3.11 -15.34 11.60
C GLY A 119 -4.29 -15.41 10.63
N TYR A 120 -4.29 -14.49 9.67
CA TYR A 120 -5.34 -14.33 8.67
C TYR A 120 -4.76 -14.39 7.26
N ARG A 121 -5.57 -14.75 6.26
CA ARG A 121 -5.12 -14.81 4.87
C ARG A 121 -4.70 -13.44 4.38
N ALA A 122 -3.57 -13.40 3.69
CA ALA A 122 -3.14 -12.26 2.88
C ALA A 122 -3.08 -12.72 1.41
N GLY A 123 -3.55 -11.88 0.51
CA GLY A 123 -3.50 -12.14 -0.92
C GLY A 123 -2.78 -10.99 -1.64
N PRO A 124 -1.57 -11.20 -2.20
CA PRO A 124 -0.93 -10.21 -3.04
C PRO A 124 -1.59 -10.14 -4.41
N LEU A 125 -1.83 -8.94 -4.89
CA LEU A 125 -2.36 -8.65 -6.22
C LEU A 125 -1.26 -7.92 -7.00
N ARG A 126 -0.59 -8.68 -7.87
CA ARG A 126 0.49 -8.18 -8.76
C ARG A 126 1.67 -7.57 -7.98
N CYS A 127 2.05 -8.19 -6.86
CA CYS A 127 3.19 -7.73 -6.07
C CYS A 127 4.52 -8.30 -6.57
N PRO A 128 5.58 -7.48 -6.66
CA PRO A 128 6.92 -7.93 -6.99
C PRO A 128 7.66 -8.48 -5.75
N GLY A 129 8.76 -9.19 -5.99
CA GLY A 129 9.71 -9.60 -4.95
C GLY A 129 9.09 -10.49 -3.85
N GLU A 130 9.54 -10.30 -2.61
CA GLU A 130 9.13 -11.11 -1.45
C GLU A 130 7.63 -10.97 -1.14
N LEU A 131 7.01 -9.82 -1.44
CA LEU A 131 5.57 -9.61 -1.28
C LEU A 131 4.73 -10.46 -2.23
N GLY A 132 5.31 -10.98 -3.32
CA GLY A 132 4.63 -11.90 -4.24
C GLY A 132 4.30 -13.26 -3.59
N ASN A 133 5.06 -13.67 -2.58
CA ASN A 133 4.88 -14.96 -1.87
C ASN A 133 4.06 -14.83 -0.57
N LEU A 134 3.49 -13.65 -0.34
CA LEU A 134 2.68 -13.36 0.84
C LEU A 134 1.46 -14.28 0.90
N ALA A 135 1.23 -14.91 2.05
CA ALA A 135 0.11 -15.83 2.26
C ALA A 135 -0.72 -15.50 3.50
N SER A 136 -0.10 -14.87 4.52
CA SER A 136 -0.82 -14.51 5.74
C SER A 136 -0.33 -13.22 6.39
N TRP A 137 -1.17 -12.69 7.27
CA TRP A 137 -0.87 -11.52 8.09
C TRP A 137 -1.36 -11.75 9.51
N ALA A 138 -0.67 -11.19 10.49
CA ALA A 138 -1.11 -11.17 11.88
C ALA A 138 -0.78 -9.83 12.52
N VAL A 139 -1.46 -9.55 13.63
CA VAL A 139 -1.18 -8.41 14.47
C VAL A 139 -0.58 -8.91 15.77
N ASN A 140 0.56 -8.35 16.15
CA ASN A 140 1.23 -8.60 17.42
C ASN A 140 1.36 -7.28 18.19
N GLY A 141 0.42 -7.02 19.10
CA GLY A 141 0.29 -5.74 19.79
C GLY A 141 0.08 -4.58 18.83
N LYS A 142 1.14 -3.78 18.60
CA LYS A 142 1.14 -2.61 17.70
C LYS A 142 1.81 -2.88 16.34
N GLN A 143 2.26 -4.10 16.10
CA GLN A 143 2.97 -4.49 14.88
C GLN A 143 2.07 -5.32 13.97
N LEU A 144 2.06 -4.98 12.68
CA LEU A 144 1.54 -5.82 11.60
C LEU A 144 2.68 -6.65 11.04
N VAL A 145 2.54 -7.98 11.09
CA VAL A 145 3.52 -8.91 10.53
C VAL A 145 2.89 -9.63 9.35
N LEU A 146 3.63 -9.66 8.24
CA LEU A 146 3.27 -10.33 7.00
C LEU A 146 4.11 -11.61 6.88
N TYR A 147 3.50 -12.71 6.47
CA TYR A 147 4.16 -14.01 6.38
C TYR A 147 3.92 -14.71 5.04
N ASP A 148 4.91 -15.50 4.62
CA ASP A 148 4.82 -16.35 3.44
C ASP A 148 4.00 -17.63 3.69
N ALA A 149 3.89 -18.49 2.68
CA ALA A 149 3.17 -19.76 2.77
C ALA A 149 3.81 -20.79 3.74
N ASN A 150 5.09 -20.66 4.03
CA ASN A 150 5.83 -21.51 4.97
C ASN A 150 5.77 -20.98 6.42
N GLY A 151 5.19 -19.79 6.63
CA GLY A 151 5.14 -19.12 7.92
C GLY A 151 6.37 -18.26 8.23
N GLY A 152 7.26 -18.04 7.26
CA GLY A 152 8.39 -17.12 7.38
C GLY A 152 7.92 -15.67 7.36
N THR A 153 8.54 -14.82 8.17
CA THR A 153 8.23 -13.37 8.19
C THR A 153 8.75 -12.71 6.91
N VAL A 154 7.83 -12.13 6.13
CA VAL A 154 8.12 -11.38 4.90
C VAL A 154 8.35 -9.92 5.21
N ALA A 155 7.53 -9.32 6.07
CA ALA A 155 7.65 -7.92 6.43
C ALA A 155 7.05 -7.61 7.80
N SER A 156 7.57 -6.55 8.40
CA SER A 156 7.12 -6.03 9.69
C SER A 156 6.82 -4.56 9.55
N LEU A 157 5.58 -4.17 9.86
CA LEU A 157 5.10 -2.80 9.72
C LEU A 157 4.43 -2.31 11.00
N TYR A 158 4.40 -1.00 11.15
CA TYR A 158 3.75 -0.30 12.25
C TYR A 158 2.80 0.75 11.69
N SER A 159 1.75 1.08 12.45
CA SER A 159 0.88 2.18 12.04
C SER A 159 1.63 3.51 12.16
N SER A 160 1.66 4.23 11.05
CA SER A 160 2.23 5.59 10.93
C SER A 160 1.13 6.65 10.74
N GLY A 161 -0.13 6.22 10.71
CA GLY A 161 -1.31 7.06 10.58
C GLY A 161 -2.59 6.23 10.48
N GLN A 162 -3.74 6.91 10.43
CA GLN A 162 -5.09 6.30 10.48
C GLN A 162 -5.34 5.23 9.40
N SER A 163 -4.58 5.25 8.31
CA SER A 163 -4.76 4.40 7.13
C SER A 163 -3.43 4.19 6.44
N ARG A 164 -2.36 4.09 7.24
CA ARG A 164 -1.00 3.92 6.77
C ARG A 164 -0.22 3.01 7.69
N PHE A 165 0.53 2.11 7.10
CA PHE A 165 1.52 1.29 7.78
C PHE A 165 2.86 1.46 7.07
N ASP A 166 3.92 1.66 7.83
CA ASP A 166 5.27 1.77 7.29
C ASP A 166 6.19 0.77 8.01
N GLY A 167 7.18 0.25 7.30
CA GLY A 167 8.04 -0.81 7.80
C GLY A 167 9.08 -1.26 6.79
N GLN A 168 9.61 -2.46 7.03
CA GLN A 168 10.63 -3.07 6.17
C GLN A 168 10.35 -4.56 5.96
N THR A 169 10.79 -5.10 4.82
CA THR A 169 10.82 -6.53 4.58
C THR A 169 11.94 -7.20 5.38
N SER A 170 11.90 -8.54 5.49
CA SER A 170 13.00 -9.33 6.05
C SER A 170 14.34 -9.09 5.35
N GLY A 171 14.30 -8.79 4.05
CA GLY A 171 15.49 -8.40 3.26
C GLY A 171 15.95 -6.94 3.44
N GLY A 172 15.32 -6.16 4.33
CA GLY A 172 15.70 -4.77 4.63
C GLY A 172 15.16 -3.72 3.64
N GLN A 173 14.28 -4.10 2.71
CA GLN A 173 13.66 -3.15 1.78
C GLN A 173 12.53 -2.38 2.47
N ALA A 174 12.49 -1.07 2.29
CA ALA A 174 11.38 -0.25 2.81
C ALA A 174 10.05 -0.63 2.15
N VAL A 175 9.04 -0.84 2.98
CA VAL A 175 7.66 -1.13 2.56
C VAL A 175 6.68 -0.19 3.25
N SER A 176 5.69 0.28 2.50
CA SER A 176 4.59 1.06 3.03
C SER A 176 3.26 0.53 2.50
N LEU A 177 2.22 0.54 3.33
CA LEU A 177 0.84 0.24 2.96
C LEU A 177 0.00 1.49 3.20
N SER A 178 -0.85 1.83 2.24
CA SER A 178 -1.79 2.95 2.32
C SER A 178 -3.13 2.58 1.70
N ARG A 179 -4.20 3.22 2.14
CA ARG A 179 -5.55 3.08 1.58
C ARG A 179 -6.21 4.43 1.39
#